data_AF-A0A972W3H2-F1
#
_entry.id   AF-A0A972W3H2-F1
#
_cell.length_a   1.000
_cell.length_b   1.000
_cell.length_c   1.000
_cell.angle_alpha   90.00
_cell.angle_beta   90.00
_cell.angle_gamma   90.00
#
_symmetry.space_group_name_H-M   'P 1'
#
loop_
_entity.id
_entity.type
_entity.pdbx_description
1 polymer ?
#
loop_
_entity_poly.entity_id
_entity_poly.type
_entity_poly.pdbx_seq_one_letter_code
_entity_poly.pdbx_strand_id
1 'polypeptide(L)'
;MEKETNKFHALQLFTDTFSAETVHLTNDAVGIYIRLLCFSWTKNTKAFKEKDAYRICQCINEDCKLKVMEVLTEFFIANKIEDSQLNEEFTFTHKRLVQEHKYLTAKYKARSEAGRKGGLAKSNNASSKMIAPIPIPNPIPKSNIQPMFDKFWSLLTYKKGSKYLANKKYELYCSKSNPKDIADRFNRYASTVKDKEFLAHVSTWLNQKRFEDEETNKPKIISEPIYKFKGIKLNKYAISGEYIELKDSEGNKYQKHKWNGKPIEKV
;
A
#
# COMPACT_ATOMS: atom_id res chain seq x y z
N MET A 1 -31.10 -10.48 -28.76
CA MET A 1 -29.64 -10.65 -28.94
C MET A 1 -28.94 -9.50 -28.23
N GLU A 2 -28.19 -9.77 -27.16
CA GLU A 2 -27.34 -8.73 -26.56
C GLU A 2 -26.29 -8.32 -27.61
N LYS A 3 -26.20 -7.01 -27.90
CA LYS A 3 -25.14 -6.47 -28.75
C LYS A 3 -23.82 -6.64 -27.99
N GLU A 4 -22.97 -7.58 -28.42
CA GLU A 4 -21.58 -7.66 -27.97
C GLU A 4 -20.87 -6.37 -28.38
N THR A 5 -20.88 -5.40 -27.49
CA THR A 5 -20.05 -4.20 -27.59
C THR A 5 -18.66 -4.57 -27.11
N ASN A 6 -17.64 -4.33 -27.93
CA ASN A 6 -16.26 -4.56 -27.52
C ASN A 6 -15.97 -3.66 -26.30
N LYS A 7 -15.83 -4.27 -25.12
CA LYS A 7 -15.58 -3.55 -23.86
C LYS A 7 -14.11 -3.16 -23.69
N PHE A 8 -13.21 -3.65 -24.54
CA PHE A 8 -11.77 -3.50 -24.39
C PHE A 8 -11.21 -2.54 -25.44
N HIS A 9 -11.07 -1.27 -25.05
CA HIS A 9 -10.57 -0.21 -25.93
C HIS A 9 -9.05 -0.25 -26.15
N ALA A 10 -8.30 -0.94 -25.29
CA ALA A 10 -6.84 -1.03 -25.37
C ALA A 10 -6.38 -2.49 -25.37
N LEU A 11 -5.53 -2.84 -26.33
CA LEU A 11 -4.80 -4.11 -26.36
C LEU A 11 -3.66 -4.05 -25.33
N GLN A 12 -3.65 -4.97 -24.37
CA GLN A 12 -2.52 -5.11 -23.45
C GLN A 12 -1.44 -5.97 -24.12
N LEU A 13 -0.47 -5.31 -24.74
CA LEU A 13 0.66 -5.99 -25.39
C LEU A 13 1.79 -6.22 -24.38
N PHE A 14 2.12 -7.49 -24.12
CA PHE A 14 3.29 -7.88 -23.33
C PHE A 14 4.54 -7.84 -24.20
N THR A 15 5.36 -6.80 -24.02
CA THR A 15 6.48 -6.49 -24.92
C THR A 15 7.59 -7.54 -24.86
N ASP A 16 7.83 -8.13 -23.69
CA ASP A 16 8.79 -9.22 -23.50
C ASP A 16 8.42 -10.47 -24.31
N THR A 17 7.15 -10.86 -24.24
CA THR A 17 6.59 -12.01 -24.94
C THR A 17 6.54 -11.76 -26.44
N PHE A 18 6.06 -10.57 -26.84
CA PHE A 18 6.03 -10.15 -28.23
C PHE A 18 7.43 -10.18 -28.85
N SER A 19 8.43 -9.59 -28.19
CA SER A 19 9.81 -9.60 -28.68
C SER A 19 10.41 -11.00 -28.76
N ALA A 20 10.17 -11.87 -27.78
CA ALA A 20 10.68 -13.24 -27.78
C ALA A 20 10.10 -14.08 -28.92
N GLU A 21 8.82 -13.92 -29.22
CA GLU A 21 8.10 -14.75 -30.20
C GLU A 21 8.14 -14.22 -31.63
N THR A 22 8.62 -13.00 -31.82
CA THR A 22 8.75 -12.40 -33.15
C THR A 22 10.19 -12.19 -33.56
N VAL A 23 11.15 -12.66 -32.76
CA VAL A 23 12.60 -12.46 -33.00
C VAL A 23 13.07 -13.07 -34.33
N HIS A 24 12.45 -14.16 -34.78
CA HIS A 24 12.77 -14.84 -36.04
C HIS A 24 12.05 -14.25 -37.25
N LEU A 25 11.09 -13.32 -37.03
CA LEU A 25 10.35 -12.70 -38.10
C LEU A 25 11.12 -11.54 -38.72
N THR A 26 10.95 -11.35 -40.02
CA THR A 26 11.40 -10.14 -40.71
C THR A 26 10.56 -8.93 -40.30
N ASN A 27 11.08 -7.71 -40.48
CA ASN A 27 10.31 -6.49 -40.20
C ASN A 27 8.96 -6.45 -40.94
N ASP A 28 8.92 -6.96 -42.17
CA ASP A 28 7.69 -7.07 -42.96
C ASP A 28 6.69 -8.02 -42.29
N ALA A 29 7.13 -9.20 -41.86
CA ALA A 29 6.30 -10.19 -41.19
C ALA A 29 5.80 -9.69 -39.82
N VAL A 30 6.64 -8.97 -39.06
CA VAL A 30 6.23 -8.30 -37.82
C VAL A 30 5.14 -7.25 -38.10
N GLY A 31 5.29 -6.47 -39.17
CA GLY A 31 4.30 -5.49 -39.61
C GLY A 31 2.95 -6.12 -40.00
N ILE A 32 2.97 -7.27 -40.66
CA ILE A 32 1.76 -8.07 -40.96
C ILE A 32 1.13 -8.58 -39.66
N TYR A 33 1.94 -9.18 -38.79
CA TYR A 33 1.48 -9.77 -37.54
C TYR A 33 0.80 -8.74 -36.65
N ILE A 34 1.42 -7.58 -36.42
CA ILE A 34 0.85 -6.55 -35.54
C ILE A 34 -0.46 -5.96 -36.09
N ARG A 35 -0.63 -5.87 -37.43
CA ARG A 35 -1.88 -5.43 -38.05
C ARG A 35 -3.01 -6.43 -37.81
N LEU A 36 -2.74 -7.72 -38.04
CA LEU A 36 -3.71 -8.79 -37.82
C LEU A 36 -4.06 -8.94 -36.33
N LEU A 37 -3.07 -8.81 -35.44
CA LEU A 37 -3.25 -8.81 -33.99
C LEU A 37 -4.19 -7.67 -33.55
N CYS A 38 -3.90 -6.43 -33.96
CA CYS A 38 -4.73 -5.26 -33.66
C CYS A 38 -6.15 -5.44 -34.20
N PHE A 39 -6.30 -5.90 -35.45
CA PHE A 39 -7.62 -6.13 -36.04
C PHE A 39 -8.42 -7.16 -35.23
N SER A 40 -7.80 -8.31 -34.90
CA SER A 40 -8.41 -9.37 -34.11
C SER A 40 -8.91 -8.85 -32.76
N TRP A 41 -8.13 -8.00 -32.09
CA TRP A 41 -8.52 -7.36 -30.84
C TRP A 41 -9.77 -6.47 -31.00
N THR A 42 -9.78 -5.59 -31.99
CA THR A 42 -10.93 -4.68 -32.23
C THR A 42 -12.22 -5.43 -32.54
N LYS A 43 -12.11 -6.65 -33.09
CA LYS A 43 -13.24 -7.52 -33.44
C LYS A 43 -13.58 -8.56 -32.36
N ASN A 44 -13.10 -8.40 -31.13
CA ASN A 44 -13.41 -9.32 -30.02
C ASN A 44 -12.97 -10.75 -30.33
N THR A 45 -11.84 -10.92 -31.02
CA THR A 45 -11.27 -12.22 -31.44
C THR A 45 -12.15 -13.05 -32.36
N LYS A 46 -13.10 -12.42 -33.05
CA LYS A 46 -13.91 -13.09 -34.07
C LYS A 46 -13.03 -13.62 -35.19
N ALA A 47 -13.36 -14.82 -35.64
CA ALA A 47 -12.71 -15.45 -36.77
C ALA A 47 -12.89 -14.61 -38.04
N PHE A 48 -11.87 -14.55 -38.88
CA PHE A 48 -11.92 -13.88 -40.18
C PHE A 48 -11.39 -14.81 -41.27
N LYS A 49 -11.79 -14.56 -42.52
CA LYS A 49 -11.38 -15.39 -43.66
C LYS A 49 -10.00 -14.98 -44.15
N GLU A 50 -9.35 -15.87 -44.89
CA GLU A 50 -8.09 -15.59 -45.57
C GLU A 50 -8.13 -14.30 -46.42
N LYS A 51 -9.18 -14.14 -47.24
CA LYS A 51 -9.38 -12.95 -48.09
C LYS A 51 -9.46 -11.66 -47.27
N ASP A 52 -10.04 -11.73 -46.07
CA ASP A 52 -10.09 -10.58 -45.17
C ASP A 52 -8.69 -10.26 -44.61
N ALA A 53 -7.88 -11.28 -44.31
CA ALA A 53 -6.49 -11.10 -43.87
C ALA A 53 -5.66 -10.34 -44.91
N TYR A 54 -5.78 -10.72 -46.19
CA TYR A 54 -5.12 -10.01 -47.29
C TYR A 54 -5.58 -8.57 -47.41
N ARG A 55 -6.88 -8.31 -47.22
CA ARG A 55 -7.43 -6.96 -47.24
C ARG A 55 -6.94 -6.12 -46.05
N ILE A 56 -6.87 -6.69 -44.86
CA ILE A 56 -6.37 -6.02 -43.64
C ILE A 56 -4.90 -5.63 -43.80
N CYS A 57 -4.11 -6.52 -44.39
CA CYS A 57 -2.70 -6.29 -44.66
C CYS A 57 -2.43 -5.47 -45.93
N GLN A 58 -3.48 -5.12 -46.67
CA GLN A 58 -3.41 -4.36 -47.93
C GLN A 58 -2.48 -5.02 -48.97
N CYS A 59 -2.56 -6.34 -49.11
CA CYS A 59 -1.71 -7.05 -50.05
C CYS A 59 -2.02 -6.70 -51.50
N ILE A 60 -0.97 -6.39 -52.26
CA ILE A 60 -1.04 -5.96 -53.66
C ILE A 60 -0.60 -7.08 -54.61
N ASN A 61 0.36 -7.91 -54.18
CA ASN A 61 0.98 -8.97 -54.97
C ASN A 61 0.90 -10.32 -54.25
N GLU A 62 1.28 -11.39 -54.95
CA GLU A 62 1.23 -12.76 -54.42
C GLU A 62 2.26 -13.01 -53.33
N ASP A 63 3.45 -12.38 -53.40
CA ASP A 63 4.48 -12.43 -52.35
C ASP A 63 3.94 -11.93 -51.00
N CYS A 64 3.18 -10.83 -50.99
CA CYS A 64 2.54 -10.34 -49.77
C CYS A 64 1.54 -11.36 -49.21
N LYS A 65 0.75 -12.01 -50.07
CA LYS A 65 -0.21 -13.02 -49.62
C LYS A 65 0.50 -14.22 -48.99
N LEU A 66 1.60 -14.69 -49.59
CA LEU A 66 2.41 -15.77 -49.03
C LEU A 66 2.93 -15.41 -47.63
N LYS A 67 3.48 -14.20 -47.44
CA LYS A 67 3.93 -13.70 -46.13
C LYS A 67 2.78 -13.61 -45.11
N VAL A 68 1.59 -13.19 -45.55
CA VAL A 68 0.39 -13.19 -44.69
C VAL A 68 0.03 -14.61 -44.27
N MET A 69 0.08 -15.57 -45.19
CA MET A 69 -0.22 -16.97 -44.89
C MET A 69 0.81 -17.60 -43.93
N GLU A 70 2.09 -17.30 -44.08
CA GLU A 70 3.12 -17.73 -43.13
C GLU A 70 2.80 -17.26 -41.70
N VAL A 71 2.47 -15.98 -41.54
CA VAL A 71 2.06 -15.42 -40.24
C VAL A 71 0.77 -16.04 -39.71
N LEU A 72 -0.22 -16.28 -40.58
CA LEU A 72 -1.48 -16.91 -40.18
C LEU A 72 -1.26 -18.34 -39.68
N THR A 73 -0.49 -19.14 -40.42
CA THR A 73 -0.20 -20.53 -40.05
C THR A 73 0.57 -20.60 -38.72
N GLU A 74 1.48 -19.65 -38.46
CA GLU A 74 2.26 -19.62 -37.23
C GLU A 74 1.47 -19.13 -36.01
N PHE A 75 0.73 -18.02 -36.11
CA PHE A 75 0.15 -17.36 -34.93
C PHE A 75 -1.37 -17.55 -34.77
N PHE A 76 -2.05 -18.12 -35.78
CA PHE A 76 -3.50 -18.29 -35.78
C PHE A 76 -3.90 -19.77 -35.85
N ILE A 77 -5.13 -20.04 -35.43
CA ILE A 77 -5.79 -21.35 -35.51
C ILE A 77 -6.66 -21.32 -36.75
N ALA A 78 -6.35 -22.18 -37.72
CA ALA A 78 -7.17 -22.41 -38.90
C ALA A 78 -8.34 -23.35 -38.55
N ASN A 79 -9.56 -22.91 -38.80
CA ASN A 79 -10.78 -23.71 -38.63
C ASN A 79 -11.46 -23.85 -39.99
N LYS A 80 -11.81 -25.08 -40.38
CA LYS A 80 -12.58 -25.34 -41.59
C LYS A 80 -14.00 -24.84 -41.42
N ILE A 81 -14.55 -24.21 -42.46
CA ILE A 81 -15.98 -23.90 -42.52
C ILE A 81 -16.72 -25.17 -42.96
N GLU A 82 -17.60 -25.72 -42.11
CA GLU A 82 -18.37 -26.95 -42.39
C GLU A 82 -19.57 -26.75 -43.35
N ASP A 83 -19.51 -25.75 -44.24
CA ASP A 83 -20.62 -25.46 -45.16
C ASP A 83 -20.41 -26.19 -46.50
N SER A 84 -21.31 -27.11 -46.82
CA SER A 84 -21.13 -28.19 -47.81
C SER A 84 -21.20 -27.76 -49.28
N GLN A 85 -21.25 -26.46 -49.58
CA GLN A 85 -21.46 -25.95 -50.95
C GLN A 85 -20.41 -24.96 -51.45
N LEU A 86 -19.41 -24.61 -50.65
CA LEU A 86 -18.34 -23.69 -51.05
C LEU A 86 -16.99 -24.34 -50.77
N ASN A 87 -16.07 -24.20 -51.73
CA ASN A 87 -14.65 -24.56 -51.66
C ASN A 87 -14.09 -24.48 -50.23
N GLU A 88 -13.25 -25.44 -49.83
CA GLU A 88 -12.61 -25.54 -48.52
C GLU A 88 -12.02 -24.20 -48.04
N GLU A 89 -12.84 -23.37 -47.39
CA GLU A 89 -12.45 -22.03 -46.95
C GLU A 89 -12.13 -22.10 -45.45
N PHE A 90 -10.99 -21.53 -45.06
CA PHE A 90 -10.53 -21.52 -43.68
C PHE A 90 -10.85 -20.18 -43.01
N THR A 91 -11.16 -20.24 -41.72
CA THR A 91 -11.23 -19.07 -40.85
C THR A 91 -10.12 -19.11 -39.82
N PHE A 92 -9.60 -17.94 -39.48
CA PHE A 92 -8.45 -17.80 -38.61
C PHE A 92 -8.84 -17.08 -37.33
N THR A 93 -8.44 -17.65 -36.19
CA THR A 93 -8.54 -17.02 -34.86
C THR A 93 -7.17 -16.97 -34.21
N HIS A 94 -6.82 -15.83 -33.60
CA HIS A 94 -5.50 -15.67 -33.00
C HIS A 94 -5.34 -16.59 -31.77
N LYS A 95 -4.26 -17.38 -31.71
CA LYS A 95 -4.04 -18.44 -30.69
C LYS A 95 -4.22 -17.96 -29.24
N ARG A 96 -3.67 -16.78 -28.93
CA ARG A 96 -3.60 -16.24 -27.55
C ARG A 96 -4.74 -15.31 -27.18
N LEU A 97 -5.05 -14.36 -28.06
CA LEU A 97 -6.06 -13.34 -27.77
C LEU A 97 -7.40 -13.94 -27.34
N VAL A 98 -7.81 -15.11 -27.86
CA VAL A 98 -9.04 -15.78 -27.44
C VAL A 98 -9.03 -16.06 -25.92
N GLN A 99 -7.91 -16.54 -25.39
CA GLN A 99 -7.75 -16.83 -23.96
C GLN A 99 -7.75 -15.54 -23.13
N GLU A 100 -7.04 -14.51 -23.59
CA GLU A 100 -6.98 -13.21 -22.92
C GLU A 100 -8.34 -12.50 -22.89
N HIS A 101 -9.05 -12.48 -24.01
CA HIS A 101 -10.42 -11.95 -24.09
C HIS A 101 -11.37 -12.71 -23.16
N LYS A 102 -11.26 -14.04 -23.10
CA LYS A 102 -12.06 -14.87 -22.19
C LYS A 102 -11.77 -14.53 -20.73
N TYR A 103 -10.49 -14.44 -20.36
CA TYR A 103 -10.06 -14.06 -19.01
C TYR A 103 -10.57 -12.67 -18.61
N LEU A 104 -10.36 -11.66 -19.46
CA LEU A 104 -10.81 -10.30 -19.20
C LEU A 104 -12.33 -10.24 -19.11
N THR A 105 -13.05 -10.88 -20.04
CA THR A 105 -14.52 -10.92 -20.02
C THR A 105 -15.04 -11.52 -18.71
N ALA A 106 -14.45 -12.62 -18.24
CA ALA A 106 -14.79 -13.23 -16.96
C ALA A 106 -14.51 -12.29 -15.77
N LYS A 107 -13.34 -11.64 -15.76
CA LYS A 107 -12.94 -10.67 -14.71
C LYS A 107 -13.93 -9.50 -14.62
N TYR A 108 -14.29 -8.89 -15.75
CA TYR A 108 -15.25 -7.78 -15.78
C TYR A 108 -16.67 -8.22 -15.44
N LYS A 109 -17.09 -9.43 -15.85
CA LYS A 109 -18.38 -10.00 -15.46
C LYS A 109 -18.45 -10.20 -13.95
N ALA A 110 -17.42 -10.78 -13.33
CA ALA A 110 -17.34 -10.96 -11.89
C ALA A 110 -17.40 -9.61 -11.14
N ARG A 111 -16.67 -8.59 -11.63
CA ARG A 111 -16.72 -7.24 -11.05
C ARG A 111 -18.10 -6.60 -11.18
N SER A 112 -18.75 -6.74 -12.33
CA SER A 112 -20.11 -6.25 -12.59
C SER A 112 -21.12 -6.93 -11.66
N GLU A 113 -21.05 -8.25 -11.53
CA GLU A 113 -21.92 -9.02 -10.63
C GLU A 113 -21.72 -8.65 -9.16
N ALA A 114 -20.47 -8.46 -8.72
CA ALA A 114 -20.17 -7.99 -7.37
C ALA A 114 -20.72 -6.57 -7.14
N GLY A 115 -20.56 -5.67 -8.12
CA GLY A 115 -21.14 -4.33 -8.09
C GLY A 115 -22.67 -4.35 -8.02
N ARG A 116 -23.32 -5.19 -8.83
CA ARG A 116 -24.77 -5.40 -8.83
C ARG A 116 -25.25 -5.95 -7.48
N LYS A 117 -24.57 -6.97 -6.93
CA LYS A 117 -24.88 -7.54 -5.60
C LYS A 117 -24.72 -6.48 -4.50
N GLY A 118 -23.66 -5.68 -4.54
CA GLY A 118 -23.45 -4.59 -3.59
C GLY A 118 -24.51 -3.48 -3.70
N GLY A 119 -24.89 -3.12 -4.94
CA GLY A 119 -25.98 -2.16 -5.19
C GLY A 119 -27.32 -2.67 -4.69
N LEU A 120 -27.65 -3.94 -4.95
CA LEU A 120 -28.88 -4.56 -4.48
C LEU A 120 -28.91 -4.68 -2.95
N ALA A 121 -27.79 -4.99 -2.30
CA ALA A 121 -27.71 -5.00 -0.83
C ALA A 121 -27.99 -3.62 -0.23
N LYS A 122 -27.51 -2.53 -0.86
CA LYS A 122 -27.84 -1.15 -0.45
C LYS A 122 -29.31 -0.82 -0.70
N SER A 123 -29.87 -1.24 -1.84
CA SER A 123 -31.27 -1.00 -2.20
C SER A 123 -32.24 -1.76 -1.29
N ASN A 124 -31.94 -3.02 -0.96
CA ASN A 124 -32.76 -3.82 -0.04
C ASN A 124 -32.74 -3.23 1.38
N ASN A 125 -31.60 -2.69 1.83
CA ASN A 125 -31.54 -1.92 3.08
C ASN A 125 -32.29 -0.58 3.01
N ALA A 126 -32.52 -0.03 1.82
CA ALA A 126 -33.30 1.20 1.63
C ALA A 126 -34.81 0.97 1.51
N SER A 127 -35.23 -0.21 1.03
CA SER A 127 -36.66 -0.58 0.83
C SER A 127 -37.25 -1.41 1.96
N SER A 128 -36.45 -2.02 2.85
CA SER A 128 -36.95 -2.28 4.19
C SER A 128 -37.31 -0.92 4.77
N LYS A 129 -38.59 -0.70 5.11
CA LYS A 129 -39.04 0.42 5.94
C LYS A 129 -37.87 0.83 6.83
N MET A 130 -37.51 2.11 6.81
CA MET A 130 -36.79 2.69 7.93
C MET A 130 -37.61 2.38 9.19
N ILE A 131 -37.41 1.20 9.77
CA ILE A 131 -37.23 1.10 11.19
C ILE A 131 -36.02 2.01 11.35
N ALA A 132 -36.29 3.30 11.59
CA ALA A 132 -35.32 4.15 12.25
C ALA A 132 -34.72 3.24 13.31
N PRO A 133 -33.39 3.00 13.31
CA PRO A 133 -32.81 2.12 14.29
C PRO A 133 -33.45 2.54 15.60
N ILE A 134 -34.23 1.63 16.22
CA ILE A 134 -34.72 1.87 17.58
C ILE A 134 -33.48 2.40 18.25
N PRO A 135 -33.47 3.65 18.76
CA PRO A 135 -32.23 4.25 19.24
C PRO A 135 -31.61 3.17 20.09
N ILE A 136 -30.51 2.57 19.60
CA ILE A 136 -29.81 1.59 20.40
C ILE A 136 -29.52 2.44 21.62
N PRO A 137 -30.09 2.12 22.80
CA PRO A 137 -29.87 2.96 23.97
C PRO A 137 -28.36 3.17 23.97
N ASN A 138 -27.95 4.45 23.85
CA ASN A 138 -26.55 4.85 23.63
C ASN A 138 -25.71 3.81 24.32
N PRO A 139 -24.84 3.05 23.61
CA PRO A 139 -24.19 1.87 24.18
C PRO A 139 -23.77 2.28 25.55
N ILE A 140 -24.44 1.70 26.58
CA ILE A 140 -24.33 2.15 27.96
C ILE A 140 -22.85 2.37 28.13
N PRO A 141 -22.38 3.62 28.32
CA PRO A 141 -20.97 3.92 28.19
C PRO A 141 -20.31 2.89 29.07
N LYS A 142 -19.49 2.01 28.48
CA LYS A 142 -18.64 1.12 29.27
C LYS A 142 -17.78 2.10 30.02
N SER A 143 -18.22 2.43 31.23
CA SER A 143 -18.03 3.75 31.86
C SER A 143 -16.58 4.00 32.23
N ASN A 144 -15.70 3.05 31.90
CA ASN A 144 -14.28 3.07 32.13
C ASN A 144 -13.44 3.23 30.85
N ILE A 145 -13.90 2.83 29.66
CA ILE A 145 -13.08 2.87 28.42
C ILE A 145 -12.98 4.29 27.87
N GLN A 146 -14.09 5.03 27.82
CA GLN A 146 -14.10 6.42 27.35
C GLN A 146 -13.25 7.33 28.26
N PRO A 147 -13.34 7.25 29.61
CA PRO A 147 -12.42 7.99 30.48
C PRO A 147 -10.95 7.60 30.32
N MET A 148 -10.66 6.30 30.08
CA MET A 148 -9.29 5.84 29.83
C MET A 148 -8.72 6.44 28.54
N PHE A 149 -9.50 6.47 27.44
CA PHE A 149 -9.07 7.12 26.21
C PHE A 149 -8.92 8.63 26.38
N ASP A 150 -9.85 9.30 27.05
CA ASP A 150 -9.75 10.76 27.27
C ASP A 150 -8.54 11.12 28.15
N LYS A 151 -8.18 10.26 29.11
CA LYS A 151 -6.95 10.37 29.90
C LYS A 151 -5.69 10.14 29.04
N PHE A 152 -5.69 9.13 28.16
CA PHE A 152 -4.59 8.92 27.22
C PHE A 152 -4.43 10.15 26.30
N TRP A 153 -5.52 10.64 25.73
CA TRP A 153 -5.52 11.74 24.78
C TRP A 153 -5.05 13.05 25.42
N SER A 154 -5.45 13.35 26.65
CA SER A 154 -5.04 14.57 27.35
C SER A 154 -3.53 14.60 27.60
N LEU A 155 -2.91 13.44 27.88
CA LEU A 155 -1.48 13.28 28.15
C LEU A 155 -0.58 13.38 26.90
N LEU A 156 -1.13 13.42 25.69
CA LEU A 156 -0.34 13.56 24.46
C LEU A 156 0.20 14.98 24.30
N THR A 157 1.53 15.08 24.14
CA THR A 157 2.28 16.31 23.86
C THR A 157 1.91 16.92 22.51
N TYR A 158 1.76 16.09 21.47
CA TYR A 158 1.36 16.53 20.14
C TYR A 158 0.21 15.66 19.61
N LYS A 159 -0.93 16.29 19.32
CA LYS A 159 -2.16 15.60 18.95
C LYS A 159 -2.37 15.65 17.43
N LYS A 160 -1.78 14.70 16.70
CA LYS A 160 -1.88 14.65 15.23
C LYS A 160 -3.03 13.76 14.75
N GLY A 161 -3.97 14.33 13.99
CA GLY A 161 -5.07 13.62 13.34
C GLY A 161 -6.38 13.60 14.11
N SER A 162 -7.32 12.76 13.66
CA SER A 162 -8.68 12.70 14.21
C SER A 162 -8.74 12.00 15.57
N LYS A 163 -9.21 12.71 16.60
CA LYS A 163 -9.50 12.16 17.94
C LYS A 163 -10.48 10.97 17.86
N TYR A 164 -11.49 11.07 17.00
CA TYR A 164 -12.48 10.01 16.81
C TYR A 164 -11.87 8.72 16.26
N LEU A 165 -11.01 8.81 15.24
CA LEU A 165 -10.32 7.65 14.69
C LEU A 165 -9.34 7.06 15.70
N ALA A 166 -8.65 7.90 16.46
CA ALA A 166 -7.76 7.45 17.53
C ALA A 166 -8.53 6.69 18.63
N ASN A 167 -9.72 7.16 19.02
CA ASN A 167 -10.56 6.48 20.01
C ASN A 167 -10.90 5.05 19.57
N LYS A 168 -11.38 4.88 18.34
CA LYS A 168 -11.69 3.54 17.78
C LYS A 168 -10.50 2.59 17.81
N LYS A 169 -9.29 3.09 17.52
CA LYS A 169 -8.07 2.28 17.52
C LYS A 169 -7.55 2.01 18.93
N TYR A 170 -7.71 2.96 19.85
CA TYR A 170 -7.37 2.79 21.25
C TYR A 170 -8.27 1.75 21.91
N GLU A 171 -9.58 1.79 21.66
CA GLU A 171 -10.52 0.78 22.17
C GLU A 171 -10.16 -0.63 21.66
N LEU A 172 -9.78 -0.73 20.39
CA LEU A 172 -9.43 -2.01 19.75
C LEU A 172 -8.14 -2.64 20.29
N TYR A 173 -7.08 -1.84 20.50
CA TYR A 173 -5.75 -2.37 20.80
C TYR A 173 -5.25 -2.06 22.22
N CYS A 174 -5.75 -1.00 22.85
CA CYS A 174 -5.23 -0.46 24.12
C CYS A 174 -6.29 -0.39 25.23
N SER A 175 -7.48 -0.98 25.05
CA SER A 175 -8.57 -0.93 26.04
C SER A 175 -8.21 -1.51 27.41
N LYS A 176 -7.26 -2.46 27.46
CA LYS A 176 -6.75 -3.06 28.70
C LYS A 176 -5.42 -2.45 29.18
N SER A 177 -4.85 -1.53 28.41
CA SER A 177 -3.55 -0.92 28.71
C SER A 177 -3.69 0.30 29.60
N ASN A 178 -2.65 0.62 30.37
CA ASN A 178 -2.64 1.85 31.17
C ASN A 178 -2.53 3.08 30.26
N PRO A 179 -3.49 4.03 30.29
CA PRO A 179 -3.48 5.23 29.46
C PRO A 179 -2.19 6.06 29.56
N LYS A 180 -1.57 6.08 30.75
CA LYS A 180 -0.33 6.82 30.97
C LYS A 180 0.85 6.17 30.26
N ASP A 181 0.99 4.85 30.33
CA ASP A 181 2.10 4.13 29.68
C ASP A 181 2.03 4.27 28.15
N ILE A 182 0.84 4.12 27.58
CA ILE A 182 0.65 4.29 26.13
C ILE A 182 0.91 5.74 25.69
N ALA A 183 0.50 6.73 26.50
CA ALA A 183 0.80 8.14 26.23
C ALA A 183 2.30 8.43 26.32
N ASP A 184 2.98 7.89 27.32
CA ASP A 184 4.42 8.07 27.51
C ASP A 184 5.21 7.47 26.33
N ARG A 185 4.83 6.28 25.86
CA ARG A 185 5.40 5.67 24.64
C ARG A 185 5.18 6.52 23.41
N PHE A 186 3.97 7.04 23.21
CA PHE A 186 3.68 7.93 22.09
C PHE A 186 4.49 9.23 22.17
N ASN A 187 4.60 9.82 23.35
CA ASN A 187 5.35 11.06 23.58
C ASN A 187 6.86 10.85 23.36
N ARG A 188 7.42 9.71 23.79
CA ARG A 188 8.80 9.32 23.47
C ARG A 188 9.00 9.20 21.97
N TYR A 189 8.12 8.48 21.26
CA TYR A 189 8.17 8.42 19.81
C TYR A 189 8.09 9.82 19.18
N ALA A 190 7.13 10.64 19.61
CA ALA A 190 6.92 11.97 19.08
C ALA A 190 8.11 12.91 19.31
N SER A 191 8.89 12.73 20.38
CA SER A 191 10.10 13.53 20.64
C SER A 191 11.27 13.15 19.72
N THR A 192 11.37 11.89 19.30
CA THR A 192 12.42 11.45 18.34
C THR A 192 12.23 12.02 16.94
N VAL A 193 10.99 12.36 16.57
CA VAL A 193 10.68 12.95 15.27
C VAL A 193 11.01 14.44 15.27
N LYS A 194 12.09 14.83 14.57
CA LYS A 194 12.54 16.23 14.46
C LYS A 194 11.47 17.13 13.83
N ASP A 195 10.94 16.72 12.69
CA ASP A 195 9.91 17.45 11.96
C ASP A 195 8.52 16.83 12.18
N LYS A 196 7.64 17.59 12.82
CA LYS A 196 6.29 17.13 13.19
C LYS A 196 5.39 16.89 11.98
N GLU A 197 5.75 17.37 10.80
CA GLU A 197 5.06 17.03 9.54
C GLU A 197 5.17 15.54 9.21
N PHE A 198 6.26 14.88 9.60
CA PHE A 198 6.45 13.43 9.41
C PHE A 198 6.00 12.58 10.61
N LEU A 199 5.55 13.20 11.71
CA LEU A 199 4.99 12.47 12.84
C LEU A 199 3.77 11.68 12.39
N ALA A 200 3.67 10.41 12.76
CA ALA A 200 2.49 9.61 12.43
C ALA A 200 1.25 10.15 13.14
N HIS A 201 0.08 10.09 12.47
CA HIS A 201 -1.20 10.33 13.15
C HIS A 201 -1.37 9.33 14.30
N VAL A 202 -1.98 9.78 15.41
CA VAL A 202 -2.17 8.95 16.62
C VAL A 202 -2.93 7.65 16.28
N SER A 203 -3.96 7.75 15.44
CA SER A 203 -4.71 6.58 14.96
C SER A 203 -3.85 5.59 14.17
N THR A 204 -2.92 6.09 13.35
CA THR A 204 -2.01 5.24 12.55
C THR A 204 -0.99 4.55 13.44
N TRP A 205 -0.42 5.29 14.40
CA TRP A 205 0.54 4.75 15.37
C TRP A 205 -0.09 3.63 16.23
N LEU A 206 -1.31 3.85 16.73
CA LEU A 206 -2.08 2.83 17.46
C LEU A 206 -2.43 1.62 16.57
N ASN A 207 -2.85 1.85 15.33
CA ASN A 207 -3.24 0.77 14.41
C ASN A 207 -2.07 -0.12 14.00
N GLN A 208 -0.87 0.45 13.89
CA GLN A 208 0.36 -0.30 13.60
C GLN A 208 1.00 -0.90 14.85
N LYS A 209 0.34 -0.79 16.02
CA LYS A 209 0.83 -1.30 17.31
C LYS A 209 2.24 -0.84 17.68
N ARG A 210 2.64 0.36 17.25
CA ARG A 210 3.99 0.90 17.50
C ARG A 210 4.30 1.19 18.97
N PHE A 211 3.34 0.98 19.87
CA PHE A 211 3.58 0.95 21.31
C PHE A 211 4.30 -0.33 21.76
N GLU A 212 4.31 -1.38 20.93
CA GLU A 212 5.02 -2.65 21.13
C GLU A 212 6.43 -2.65 20.52
N ASP A 213 6.79 -1.63 19.74
CA ASP A 213 8.12 -1.54 19.10
C ASP A 213 9.22 -1.60 20.17
N GLU A 214 10.27 -2.39 19.91
CA GLU A 214 11.43 -2.46 20.79
C GLU A 214 12.08 -1.07 20.89
N GLU A 215 12.29 -0.59 22.12
CA GLU A 215 12.92 0.71 22.40
C GLU A 215 14.41 0.68 22.05
N THR A 216 14.73 0.74 20.75
CA THR A 216 16.10 0.68 20.22
C THR A 216 16.91 1.95 20.48
N ASN A 217 16.30 3.00 21.04
CA ASN A 217 16.96 4.28 21.31
C ASN A 217 16.70 4.79 22.74
N LYS A 218 17.18 4.05 23.75
CA LYS A 218 17.40 4.66 25.08
C LYS A 218 18.69 5.46 25.04
N PRO A 219 18.69 6.80 25.23
CA PRO A 219 19.90 7.47 25.68
C PRO A 219 20.30 6.84 27.03
N LYS A 220 21.54 6.36 27.13
CA LYS A 220 22.07 5.85 28.40
C LYS A 220 21.92 6.98 29.44
N ILE A 221 21.19 6.72 30.52
CA ILE A 221 21.19 7.59 31.69
C ILE A 221 22.62 7.54 32.24
N ILE A 222 23.42 8.56 31.96
CA ILE A 222 24.72 8.73 32.62
C ILE A 222 24.37 9.17 34.04
N SER A 223 24.49 8.25 35.00
CA SER A 223 24.35 8.59 36.41
C SER A 223 25.31 9.74 36.74
N GLU A 224 24.81 10.80 37.38
CA GLU A 224 25.67 11.90 37.80
C GLU A 224 26.82 11.35 38.67
N PRO A 225 28.07 11.78 38.43
CA PRO A 225 29.19 11.31 39.22
C PRO A 225 29.00 11.68 40.68
N ILE A 226 29.07 10.67 41.56
CA ILE A 226 29.02 10.89 43.01
C ILE A 226 30.38 11.44 43.44
N TYR A 227 30.42 12.68 43.89
CA TYR A 227 31.62 13.28 44.45
C TYR A 227 31.74 12.93 45.94
N LYS A 228 32.88 12.34 46.32
CA LYS A 228 33.19 12.06 47.73
C LYS A 228 34.58 12.59 48.08
N PHE A 229 34.71 13.23 49.23
CA PHE A 229 35.99 13.63 49.81
C PHE A 229 36.11 13.05 51.21
N LYS A 230 37.12 12.20 51.44
CA LYS A 230 37.35 11.51 52.73
C LYS A 230 36.09 10.85 53.35
N GLY A 231 35.24 10.25 52.50
CA GLY A 231 33.99 9.59 52.93
C GLY A 231 32.75 10.50 52.98
N ILE A 232 32.90 11.82 52.90
CA ILE A 232 31.80 12.79 52.89
C ILE A 232 31.23 12.90 51.48
N LYS A 233 29.90 12.82 51.34
CA LYS A 233 29.19 13.03 50.07
C LYS A 233 29.08 14.52 49.78
N LEU A 234 29.53 14.92 48.59
CA LEU A 234 29.51 16.31 48.15
C LEU A 234 28.48 16.50 47.03
N ASN A 235 27.72 17.59 47.11
CA ASN A 235 26.75 17.98 46.09
C ASN A 235 27.34 19.09 45.23
N LYS A 236 27.24 18.96 43.91
CA LYS A 236 27.64 20.00 42.96
C LYS A 236 26.66 21.17 43.04
N TYR A 237 27.18 22.39 43.23
CA TYR A 237 26.33 23.59 43.29
C TYR A 237 26.69 24.64 42.23
N ALA A 238 27.93 24.67 41.75
CA ALA A 238 28.35 25.60 40.70
C ALA A 238 29.46 25.03 39.81
N ILE A 239 29.71 25.73 38.72
CA ILE A 239 30.82 25.50 37.81
C ILE A 239 31.46 26.85 37.55
N SER A 240 32.74 27.00 37.89
CA SER A 240 33.49 28.25 37.70
C SER A 240 34.78 27.95 36.96
N GLY A 241 34.92 28.50 35.74
CA GLY A 241 36.10 28.29 34.89
C GLY A 241 36.45 26.81 34.72
N GLU A 242 37.64 26.41 35.18
CA GLU A 242 38.17 25.05 35.09
C GLU A 242 37.75 24.13 36.25
N TYR A 243 36.94 24.63 37.19
CA TYR A 243 36.59 23.93 38.42
C TYR A 243 35.09 23.59 38.50
N ILE A 244 34.82 22.46 39.15
CA ILE A 244 33.50 22.03 39.63
C ILE A 244 33.46 22.37 41.12
N GLU A 245 32.52 23.20 41.51
CA GLU A 245 32.34 23.60 42.91
C GLU A 245 31.31 22.68 43.58
N LEU A 246 31.71 22.16 44.74
CA LEU A 246 30.99 21.16 45.50
C LEU A 246 30.79 21.66 46.95
N LYS A 247 29.69 21.26 47.57
CA LYS A 247 29.35 21.63 48.96
C LYS A 247 28.92 20.39 49.73
N ASP A 248 29.32 20.28 51.00
CA ASP A 248 28.79 19.25 51.89
C ASP A 248 27.47 19.69 52.55
N SER A 249 26.91 18.83 53.40
CA SER A 249 25.68 19.12 54.15
C SER A 249 25.82 20.23 55.19
N GLU A 250 27.03 20.47 55.68
CA GLU A 250 27.35 21.50 56.68
C GLU A 250 27.67 22.85 56.04
N GLY A 251 27.88 22.83 54.73
CA GLY A 251 28.09 23.98 53.90
C GLY A 251 29.55 24.34 53.63
N ASN A 252 30.49 23.47 53.98
CA ASN A 252 31.89 23.62 53.58
C ASN A 252 32.02 23.47 52.05
N LYS A 253 32.94 24.24 51.47
CA LYS A 253 33.17 24.28 50.03
C LYS A 253 34.34 23.39 49.63
N TYR A 254 34.22 22.82 48.45
CA TYR A 254 35.24 21.97 47.83
C TYR A 254 35.28 22.25 46.34
N GLN A 255 36.43 22.00 45.72
CA GLN A 255 36.61 22.17 44.29
C GLN A 255 37.25 20.94 43.67
N LYS A 256 36.83 20.63 42.43
CA LYS A 256 37.47 19.61 41.60
C LYS A 256 37.80 20.20 40.25
N HIS A 257 39.05 20.14 39.84
CA HIS A 257 39.43 20.57 38.50
C HIS A 257 38.91 19.58 37.45
N LYS A 258 38.36 20.09 36.35
CA LYS A 258 37.63 19.31 35.34
C LYS A 258 38.52 18.34 34.55
N TRP A 259 39.74 18.76 34.22
CA TRP A 259 40.55 18.11 33.16
C TRP A 259 41.88 17.50 33.61
N ASN A 260 42.50 17.99 34.69
CA ASN A 260 43.87 17.64 35.06
C ASN A 260 43.99 16.45 36.03
N GLY A 261 42.87 15.77 36.34
CA GLY A 261 42.86 14.60 37.22
C GLY A 261 43.19 14.87 38.69
N LYS A 262 43.35 16.14 39.11
CA LYS A 262 43.64 16.47 40.51
C LYS A 262 42.51 15.97 41.44
N PRO A 263 42.87 15.50 42.66
CA PRO A 263 41.87 15.11 43.65
C PRO A 263 41.00 16.31 44.07
N ILE A 264 39.85 16.02 44.68
CA ILE A 264 38.98 17.06 45.24
C ILE A 264 39.74 17.75 46.38
N GLU A 265 39.70 19.08 46.42
CA GLU A 265 40.34 19.91 47.44
C GLU A 265 39.29 20.70 48.21
N LYS A 266 39.50 20.92 49.51
CA LYS A 266 38.65 21.79 50.34
C LYS A 266 39.05 23.24 50.11
N VAL A 267 38.07 24.13 49.96
CA VAL A 267 38.23 25.58 49.76
C VAL A 267 37.82 26.33 51.01
#